data_AF-A0A9D5SW00-F1
#
_entry.id   AF-A0A9D5SW00-F1
#
_cell.length_a   1.000
_cell.length_b   1.000
_cell.length_c   1.000
_cell.angle_alpha   90.00
_cell.angle_beta   90.00
_cell.angle_gamma   90.00
#
_symmetry.space_group_name_H-M   'P 1'
#
loop_
_entity.id
_entity.type
_entity.pdbx_description
1 polymer ?
#
loop_
_entity_poly.entity_id
_entity_poly.type
_entity_poly.pdbx_seq_one_letter_code
_entity_poly.pdbx_strand_id
1 'polypeptide(L)'
;MAKAKRAVAIVLVLLLMLMCTACQSGITGKWRSTSEKHTQLAFSSSGKVTMSADGITMAGSYTAEGDRLVMTLNAPDGEVYIIEAVYTIDGKKLYLENKKGQVEVFER
;
A
#
# COMPACT_ATOMS: atom_id res chain seq x y z
N MET A 1 -44.19 5.68 15.67
CA MET A 1 -43.21 4.57 15.51
C MET A 1 -42.42 4.58 14.19
N ALA A 2 -42.86 5.27 13.12
CA ALA A 2 -42.13 5.27 11.83
C ALA A 2 -40.84 6.13 11.81
N LYS A 3 -40.78 7.23 12.59
CA LYS A 3 -39.62 8.15 12.61
C LYS A 3 -38.36 7.53 13.26
N ALA A 4 -38.52 6.77 14.34
CA ALA A 4 -37.41 6.09 15.01
C ALA A 4 -36.76 5.00 14.12
N LYS A 5 -37.57 4.25 13.36
CA LYS A 5 -37.07 3.23 12.42
C LYS A 5 -36.23 3.84 11.29
N ARG A 6 -36.60 5.03 10.81
CA ARG A 6 -35.82 5.77 9.78
C ARG A 6 -34.51 6.31 10.34
N ALA A 7 -34.50 6.84 11.57
CA ALA A 7 -33.28 7.32 12.20
C ALA A 7 -32.26 6.19 12.46
N VAL A 8 -32.73 5.03 12.93
CA VAL A 8 -31.89 3.85 13.17
C VAL A 8 -31.27 3.32 11.87
N ALA A 9 -32.05 3.26 10.77
CA ALA A 9 -31.53 2.83 9.47
C ALA A 9 -30.45 3.78 8.92
N ILE A 10 -30.62 5.10 9.07
CA ILE A 10 -29.64 6.09 8.62
C ILE A 10 -28.36 6.00 9.46
N VAL A 11 -28.47 5.80 10.77
CA VAL A 11 -27.32 5.62 11.67
C VAL A 11 -26.57 4.31 11.34
N LEU A 12 -27.27 3.22 11.04
CA LEU A 12 -26.66 1.96 10.60
C LEU A 12 -25.95 2.07 9.25
N VAL A 13 -26.53 2.79 8.30
CA VAL A 13 -25.92 3.04 6.98
C VAL A 13 -24.72 3.98 7.09
N LEU A 14 -24.76 4.99 7.97
CA LEU A 14 -23.61 5.84 8.28
C LEU A 14 -22.50 5.07 9.01
N LEU A 15 -22.84 4.18 9.96
CA LEU A 15 -21.88 3.30 10.65
C LEU A 15 -21.23 2.31 9.67
N LEU A 16 -21.98 1.75 8.73
CA LEU A 16 -21.46 0.88 7.67
C LEU A 16 -20.54 1.65 6.71
N MET A 17 -20.89 2.89 6.34
CA MET A 17 -20.01 3.76 5.54
C MET A 17 -18.75 4.20 6.29
N LEU A 18 -18.83 4.40 7.61
CA LEU A 18 -17.69 4.73 8.49
C LEU A 18 -16.71 3.55 8.67
N MET A 19 -17.13 2.31 8.44
CA MET A 19 -16.23 1.14 8.47
C MET A 19 -15.53 0.88 7.12
N CYS A 20 -15.97 1.50 6.02
CA CYS A 20 -15.31 1.37 4.71
C CYS A 20 -14.13 2.34 4.51
N THR A 21 -13.82 3.22 5.47
CA THR A 21 -12.70 4.17 5.39
C THR A 21 -11.46 3.78 6.20
N ALA A 22 -11.48 2.62 6.88
CA ALA A 22 -10.30 1.99 7.46
C ALA A 22 -9.88 0.86 6.52
N CYS A 23 -8.87 0.97 5.66
CA CYS A 23 -7.45 0.97 6.02
C CYS A 23 -6.61 1.32 4.78
N GLN A 24 -6.58 2.57 4.33
CA GLN A 24 -5.68 2.95 3.23
C GLN A 24 -4.33 3.53 3.73
N SER A 25 -4.11 3.61 5.04
CA SER A 25 -3.10 4.49 5.64
C SER A 25 -1.85 3.82 6.24
N GLY A 26 -1.70 2.49 6.19
CA GLY A 26 -0.56 1.82 6.82
C GLY A 26 0.77 1.95 6.05
N ILE A 27 0.73 1.82 4.72
CA ILE A 27 1.94 1.66 3.91
C ILE A 27 2.64 2.99 3.55
N THR A 28 1.98 4.13 3.76
CA THR A 28 2.56 5.45 3.44
C THR A 28 3.83 5.68 4.27
N GLY A 29 4.90 6.12 3.61
CA GLY A 29 6.19 6.32 4.25
C GLY A 29 7.35 5.89 3.38
N LYS A 30 8.56 6.02 3.93
CA LYS A 30 9.80 5.53 3.33
C LYS A 30 10.19 4.23 4.00
N TRP A 31 10.61 3.27 3.20
CA TRP A 31 10.95 1.92 3.60
C TRP A 31 12.28 1.56 2.96
N ARG A 32 13.20 1.00 3.74
CA ARG A 32 14.53 0.56 3.28
C ARG A 32 14.60 -0.95 3.36
N SER A 33 15.03 -1.60 2.28
CA SER A 33 15.20 -3.05 2.27
C SER A 33 16.25 -3.46 3.31
N THR A 34 15.95 -4.52 4.04
CA THR A 34 16.83 -5.09 5.06
C THR A 34 17.89 -6.02 4.45
N SER A 35 17.58 -6.64 3.31
CA SER A 35 18.50 -7.48 2.53
C SER A 35 19.36 -6.66 1.58
N GLU A 36 18.79 -5.62 0.96
CA GLU A 36 19.47 -4.78 -0.02
C GLU A 36 19.52 -3.33 0.47
N LYS A 37 20.55 -2.96 1.23
CA LYS A 37 20.59 -1.66 1.93
C LYS A 37 20.46 -0.42 1.02
N HIS A 38 20.72 -0.57 -0.28
CA HIS A 38 20.59 0.47 -1.29
C HIS A 38 19.19 0.56 -1.91
N THR A 39 18.34 -0.46 -1.69
CA THR A 39 16.96 -0.52 -2.17
C THR A 39 16.01 0.19 -1.20
N GLN A 40 15.21 1.12 -1.71
CA GLN A 40 14.25 1.93 -0.96
C GLN A 40 12.92 2.06 -1.71
N LEU A 41 11.82 2.03 -0.96
CA LEU A 41 10.48 2.33 -1.43
C LEU A 41 9.95 3.57 -0.71
N ALA A 42 9.23 4.44 -1.42
CA ALA A 42 8.49 5.53 -0.79
C ALA A 42 7.07 5.60 -1.33
N PHE A 43 6.09 5.40 -0.46
CA PHE A 43 4.66 5.45 -0.78
C PHE A 43 4.06 6.77 -0.28
N SER A 44 3.34 7.48 -1.14
CA SER A 44 2.60 8.69 -0.78
C SER A 44 1.12 8.40 -0.54
N SER A 45 0.47 9.21 0.30
CA SER A 45 -0.98 9.16 0.51
C SER A 45 -1.81 9.46 -0.76
N SER A 46 -1.18 9.96 -1.83
CA SER A 46 -1.81 10.20 -3.13
C SER A 46 -1.75 9.00 -4.08
N GLY A 47 -1.26 7.84 -3.63
CA GLY A 47 -1.15 6.64 -4.46
C GLY A 47 0.07 6.64 -5.39
N LYS A 48 1.10 7.47 -5.11
CA LYS A 48 2.37 7.44 -5.83
C LYS A 48 3.41 6.61 -5.10
N VAL A 49 4.25 5.92 -5.86
CA VAL A 49 5.38 5.16 -5.32
C VAL A 49 6.66 5.53 -6.05
N THR A 50 7.77 5.57 -5.32
CA THR A 50 9.12 5.59 -5.91
C THR A 50 9.90 4.39 -5.39
N MET A 51 10.63 3.73 -6.29
CA MET A 51 11.60 2.69 -5.96
C MET A 51 12.99 3.17 -6.37
N SER A 52 13.93 3.16 -5.44
CA SER A 52 15.34 3.48 -5.72
C SER A 52 16.20 2.27 -5.40
N ALA A 53 17.01 1.82 -6.35
CA ALA A 53 17.98 0.74 -6.19
C ALA A 53 19.22 1.07 -7.02
N ASP A 54 20.41 0.90 -6.44
CA ASP A 54 21.71 1.07 -7.13
C ASP A 54 21.87 2.35 -7.96
N GLY A 55 21.34 3.48 -7.45
CA GLY A 55 21.41 4.78 -8.10
C GLY A 55 20.38 5.03 -9.20
N ILE A 56 19.58 4.01 -9.54
CA ILE A 56 18.42 4.14 -10.44
C ILE A 56 17.18 4.42 -9.58
N THR A 57 16.35 5.37 -10.03
CA THR A 57 15.06 5.65 -9.41
C THR A 57 13.95 5.49 -10.42
N MET A 58 12.98 4.65 -10.08
CA MET A 58 11.73 4.46 -10.81
C MET A 58 10.60 5.10 -10.04
N ALA A 59 9.63 5.66 -10.76
CA ALA A 59 8.47 6.30 -10.16
C ALA A 59 7.19 5.85 -10.85
N GLY A 60 6.11 5.81 -10.10
CA GLY A 60 4.79 5.56 -10.67
C GLY A 60 3.71 5.55 -9.61
N SER A 61 2.78 4.62 -9.75
CA SER A 61 1.57 4.53 -8.94
C SER A 61 1.49 3.22 -8.18
N TYR A 62 0.76 3.22 -7.08
CA TYR A 62 0.40 1.99 -6.40
C TYR A 62 -1.07 2.00 -5.97
N THR A 63 -1.62 0.80 -5.86
CA THR A 63 -2.90 0.56 -5.19
C THR A 63 -2.68 -0.46 -4.07
N ALA A 64 -3.33 -0.21 -2.94
CA ALA A 64 -3.32 -1.10 -1.80
C ALA A 64 -4.77 -1.34 -1.38
N GLU A 65 -5.24 -2.58 -1.52
CA GLU A 65 -6.60 -3.00 -1.20
C GLU A 65 -6.53 -4.23 -0.31
N GLY A 66 -6.92 -4.10 0.95
CA GLY A 66 -6.68 -5.15 1.95
C GLY A 66 -5.18 -5.41 2.12
N ASP A 67 -4.78 -6.67 1.95
CA ASP A 67 -3.39 -7.14 1.97
C ASP A 67 -2.74 -7.17 0.58
N ARG A 68 -3.46 -6.80 -0.49
CA ARG A 68 -2.92 -6.81 -1.85
C ARG A 68 -2.30 -5.46 -2.18
N LEU A 69 -1.06 -5.49 -2.67
CA LEU A 69 -0.33 -4.36 -3.22
C LEU A 69 -0.06 -4.57 -4.71
N VAL A 70 -0.36 -3.56 -5.51
CA VAL A 70 0.05 -3.49 -6.93
C VAL A 70 0.82 -2.19 -7.13
N MET A 71 2.03 -2.28 -7.65
CA MET A 71 2.86 -1.14 -8.03
C MET A 71 3.09 -1.14 -9.53
N THR A 72 2.90 0.01 -10.17
CA THR A 72 3.26 0.25 -11.57
C THR A 72 4.39 1.27 -11.57
N LEU A 73 5.59 0.84 -11.92
CA LEU A 73 6.81 1.64 -11.91
C LEU A 73 7.25 1.92 -13.35
N ASN A 74 7.57 3.18 -13.64
CA ASN A 74 8.15 3.59 -14.92
C ASN A 74 9.65 3.75 -14.73
N ALA A 75 10.43 3.04 -15.55
CA ALA A 75 11.87 3.13 -15.56
C ALA A 75 12.36 4.26 -16.48
N PRO A 76 13.58 4.79 -16.25
CA PRO A 76 14.12 5.88 -17.06
C PRO A 76 14.29 5.57 -18.56
N ASP A 77 14.41 4.29 -18.92
CA ASP A 77 14.48 3.79 -20.30
C ASP A 77 13.11 3.67 -20.98
N GLY A 78 12.03 3.97 -20.26
CA GLY A 78 10.65 3.87 -20.76
C GLY A 78 9.99 2.52 -20.52
N GLU A 79 10.68 1.55 -19.90
CA GLU A 79 10.05 0.30 -19.51
C GLU A 79 9.07 0.49 -18.35
N VAL A 80 8.01 -0.31 -18.34
CA VAL A 80 7.00 -0.31 -17.28
C VAL A 80 7.01 -1.64 -16.57
N TYR A 81 7.27 -1.60 -15.26
CA TYR A 81 7.27 -2.77 -14.39
C TYR A 81 6.01 -2.81 -13.54
N ILE A 82 5.33 -3.95 -13.53
CA ILE A 82 4.19 -4.22 -12.66
C ILE A 82 4.62 -5.21 -11.59
N ILE A 83 4.57 -4.79 -10.34
CA ILE A 83 4.88 -5.62 -9.17
C ILE A 83 3.59 -5.90 -8.43
N GLU A 84 3.27 -7.17 -8.26
CA GLU A 84 2.14 -7.62 -7.44
C GLU A 84 2.67 -8.38 -6.23
N ALA A 85 2.25 -7.97 -5.04
CA ALA A 85 2.65 -8.57 -3.78
C ALA A 85 1.49 -8.61 -2.79
N VAL A 86 1.56 -9.56 -1.85
CA VAL A 86 0.84 -9.44 -0.58
C VAL A 86 1.72 -8.64 0.36
N TYR A 87 1.15 -7.64 1.04
CA TYR A 87 1.88 -6.83 2.01
C TYR A 87 1.32 -6.98 3.41
N THR A 88 2.22 -6.99 4.39
CA THR A 88 1.87 -6.94 5.82
C THR A 88 2.75 -5.89 6.50
N ILE A 89 2.19 -5.16 7.45
CA ILE A 89 2.91 -4.18 8.25
C ILE A 89 2.83 -4.60 9.72
N ASP A 90 4.00 -4.81 10.33
CA ASP A 90 4.15 -5.08 11.76
C ASP A 90 5.09 -4.03 12.37
N GLY A 91 4.49 -3.05 13.05
CA GLY A 91 5.22 -1.95 13.68
C GLY A 91 6.02 -1.11 12.68
N LYS A 92 7.34 -1.31 12.63
CA LYS A 92 8.25 -0.59 11.72
C LYS A 92 8.69 -1.43 10.52
N LYS A 93 8.16 -2.65 10.38
CA LYS A 93 8.52 -3.58 9.31
C LYS A 93 7.39 -3.68 8.29
N LEU A 94 7.76 -3.63 7.02
CA LEU A 94 6.91 -3.94 5.88
C LEU A 94 7.42 -5.24 5.26
N TYR A 95 6.53 -6.21 5.11
CA TYR A 95 6.79 -7.49 4.46
C TYR A 95 6.09 -7.46 3.11
N LEU A 96 6.82 -7.72 2.02
CA LEU A 96 6.28 -7.87 0.68
C LEU A 96 6.52 -9.31 0.21
N GLU A 97 5.45 -10.08 0.05
CA GLU A 97 5.50 -11.45 -0.45
C GLU A 97 5.09 -11.48 -1.93
N ASN A 98 5.97 -11.98 -2.79
CA ASN A 98 5.68 -12.11 -4.21
C ASN A 98 4.86 -13.38 -4.52
N LYS A 99 4.42 -13.56 -5.77
CA LYS A 99 3.63 -14.73 -6.20
C LYS A 99 4.30 -16.10 -5.99
N LYS A 100 5.60 -16.14 -5.74
CA LYS A 100 6.37 -17.36 -5.47
C LYS A 100 6.53 -17.63 -3.97
N GLY A 101 5.92 -16.81 -3.11
CA GLY A 101 6.04 -16.90 -1.66
C GLY A 101 7.36 -16.36 -1.11
N GLN A 102 8.13 -15.62 -1.91
CA GLN A 102 9.37 -15.01 -1.44
C GLN A 102 9.05 -13.70 -0.77
N VAL A 103 9.55 -13.52 0.45
CA VAL A 103 9.30 -12.34 1.27
C VAL A 103 10.52 -11.44 1.29
N GLU A 104 10.33 -10.18 0.90
CA GLU A 104 11.28 -9.10 1.15
C GLU A 104 10.81 -8.26 2.33
N VAL A 105 11.75 -7.89 3.21
CA VAL A 105 11.45 -7.12 4.42
C VAL A 105 12.10 -5.76 4.33
N PHE A 106 11.30 -4.73 4.59
CA PHE A 106 11.72 -3.34 4.64
C PHE A 106 11.46 -2.73 6.02
N GLU A 107 12.26 -1.74 6.40
CA GLU A 107 12.14 -1.01 7.66
C GLU A 107 12.03 0.49 7.45
N ARG A 108 11.27 1.17 8.32
CA ARG A 108 11.09 2.64 8.34
C ARG A 108 11.94 3.34 9.41
#